data_AF-S9QUA2-F1
#
_entry.id   AF-S9QUA2-F1
#
_cell.length_a   1.000
_cell.length_b   1.000
_cell.length_c   1.000
_cell.angle_alpha   90.00
_cell.angle_beta   90.00
_cell.angle_gamma   90.00
#
_symmetry.space_group_name_H-M   'P 1'
#
loop_
_entity.id
_entity.type
_entity.pdbx_description
1 polymer ?
#
loop_
_entity_poly.entity_id
_entity_poly.type
_entity_poly.pdbx_seq_one_letter_code
_entity_poly.pdbx_strand_id
1 'polypeptide(L)' 'MEYWRPEDGAPDRVGDYRLVRGLRIDPSQAGDSDIFRPRGWSSVLLVSERLKQALEDEQLGGIRFIEV' A
#
# COMPACT_ATOMS: atom_id res chain seq x y z
N MET A 1 11.77 -7.83 -0.37
CA MET A 1 10.79 -7.70 -1.47
C MET A 1 11.13 -8.71 -2.54
N GLU A 2 10.12 -9.28 -3.17
CA GLU A 2 10.25 -10.22 -4.28
C GLU A 2 9.63 -9.60 -5.53
N TYR A 3 10.26 -9.80 -6.68
CA TYR A 3 9.78 -9.37 -7.99
C TYR A 3 9.44 -10.59 -8.84
N TRP A 4 8.50 -10.42 -9.77
CA TRP A 4 8.26 -11.42 -10.80
C TRP A 4 9.48 -11.52 -11.73
N ARG A 5 9.91 -12.75 -11.96
CA ARG A 5 11.01 -13.09 -12.86
C ARG A 5 10.48 -13.80 -14.11
N PRO A 6 11.26 -13.84 -15.21
CA PRO A 6 10.87 -14.59 -16.40
C PRO A 6 10.52 -16.05 -16.10
N GLU A 7 11.24 -16.70 -15.18
CA GLU A 7 10.99 -18.09 -14.79
C GLU A 7 9.66 -18.32 -14.03
N ASP A 8 9.01 -17.27 -13.52
CA ASP A 8 7.74 -17.38 -12.78
C ASP A 8 6.50 -17.56 -13.69
N GLY A 9 6.67 -17.54 -15.02
CA GLY A 9 5.61 -17.83 -15.98
C GLY A 9 4.56 -16.73 -16.18
N ALA A 10 4.84 -15.50 -15.72
CA ALA A 10 3.96 -14.34 -15.87
C ALA A 10 4.68 -13.19 -16.60
N PRO A 11 4.82 -13.25 -17.93
CA PRO A 11 5.65 -12.31 -18.71
C PRO A 11 5.22 -10.85 -18.54
N ASP A 12 3.92 -10.57 -18.49
CA ASP A 12 3.38 -9.20 -18.34
C ASP A 12 3.65 -8.57 -16.98
N ARG A 13 4.12 -9.36 -16.00
CA ARG A 13 4.39 -8.91 -14.64
C ARG A 13 5.88 -8.81 -14.33
N VAL A 14 6.77 -9.23 -15.23
CA VAL A 14 8.21 -9.26 -14.96
C VAL A 14 8.71 -7.86 -14.56
N GLY A 15 9.39 -7.79 -13.41
CA GLY A 15 9.85 -6.52 -12.83
C GLY A 15 8.85 -5.80 -11.91
N ASP A 16 7.60 -6.26 -11.83
CA ASP A 16 6.64 -5.80 -10.81
C ASP A 16 6.87 -6.49 -9.47
N TYR A 17 6.41 -5.85 -8.39
CA TYR A 17 6.41 -6.45 -7.07
C TYR A 17 5.53 -7.69 -7.04
N ARG A 18 6.13 -8.84 -6.75
CA ARG A 18 5.42 -10.10 -6.51
C ARG A 18 4.97 -10.20 -5.05
N LEU A 19 5.86 -9.81 -4.13
CA LEU A 19 5.57 -9.85 -2.69
C LEU A 19 6.35 -8.76 -1.94
N VAL A 20 5.63 -7.96 -1.17
CA VAL A 20 6.20 -7.00 -0.23
C VAL A 20 5.90 -7.49 1.18
N ARG A 21 6.95 -7.68 1.98
CA ARG A 21 6.87 -8.02 3.40
C ARG A 21 7.43 -6.85 4.21
N GLY A 22 6.79 -6.52 5.32
CA GLY A 22 7.24 -5.43 6.20
C GLY A 22 7.23 -4.07 5.49
N LEU A 23 6.11 -3.74 4.84
CA LEU A 23 5.88 -2.41 4.29
C LEU A 23 6.07 -1.38 5.41
N ARG A 24 6.79 -0.29 5.14
CA ARG A 24 7.00 0.81 6.09
C ARG A 24 6.97 2.12 5.33
N ILE A 25 6.45 3.15 5.98
CA ILE A 25 6.55 4.53 5.54
C ILE A 25 7.41 5.30 6.54
N ASP A 26 8.34 6.12 6.05
CA ASP A 26 9.04 7.09 6.88
C ASP A 26 8.18 8.36 6.97
N PRO A 27 7.58 8.69 8.12
CA PRO A 27 6.70 9.85 8.24
C PRO A 27 7.42 11.17 7.91
N SER A 28 8.75 11.24 8.08
CA SER A 28 9.53 12.44 7.73
C SER A 28 9.61 12.69 6.22
N GLN A 29 9.33 11.67 5.41
CA GLN A 29 9.35 11.74 3.94
C GLN A 29 7.94 11.83 3.33
N ALA A 30 6.89 11.68 4.14
CA ALA A 30 5.51 11.70 3.68
C ALA A 30 4.99 13.12 3.37
N GLY A 31 5.62 14.15 3.96
CA GLY A 31 5.18 15.54 3.81
C GLY A 31 3.72 15.72 4.22
N ASP A 32 2.97 16.52 3.46
CA ASP A 32 1.56 16.82 3.71
C ASP A 32 0.58 15.85 3.00
N SER A 33 1.08 14.71 2.50
CA SER A 33 0.25 13.74 1.76
C SER A 33 -0.41 12.74 2.71
N ASP A 34 -1.75 12.64 2.64
CA ASP A 34 -2.51 11.69 3.47
C ASP A 34 -2.75 10.33 2.82
N ILE A 35 -2.52 10.18 1.51
CA ILE A 35 -2.80 8.95 0.76
C ILE A 35 -1.65 8.62 -0.17
N PHE A 36 -1.19 7.36 -0.12
CA PHE A 36 -0.22 6.82 -1.08
C PHE A 36 -0.76 5.53 -1.72
N ARG A 37 -0.46 5.36 -3.00
CA ARG A 37 -0.68 4.12 -3.74
C ARG A 37 0.66 3.48 -4.06
N PRO A 38 1.02 2.35 -3.43
CA PRO A 38 2.22 1.63 -3.78
C PRO A 38 2.17 1.20 -5.25
N ARG A 39 3.26 1.42 -5.99
CA ARG A 39 3.37 1.01 -7.39
C ARG A 39 3.10 -0.49 -7.52
N GLY A 40 2.29 -0.89 -8.49
CA GLY A 40 1.98 -2.30 -8.75
C GLY A 40 0.95 -2.94 -7.80
N TRP A 41 0.48 -2.25 -6.77
CA TRP A 41 -0.55 -2.74 -5.84
C TRP A 41 -1.79 -1.84 -5.88
N SER A 42 -2.76 -2.20 -6.74
CA SER A 42 -3.99 -1.42 -6.92
C SER A 42 -4.99 -1.57 -5.78
N SER A 43 -4.92 -2.66 -5.01
CA SER A 43 -5.92 -3.02 -4.00
C SER A 43 -5.67 -2.43 -2.61
N VAL A 44 -4.49 -1.84 -2.37
CA VAL A 44 -4.10 -1.33 -1.06
C VAL A 44 -3.77 0.15 -1.17
N LEU A 45 -4.25 0.93 -0.20
CA LEU A 45 -3.89 2.33 0.00
C LEU A 45 -3.21 2.47 1.35
N LEU A 46 -2.15 3.26 1.41
CA LEU A 46 -1.57 3.72 2.66
C LEU A 46 -2.22 5.05 2.99
N VAL A 47 -2.72 5.19 4.20
CA VAL A 47 -3.36 6.42 4.66
C VAL A 47 -2.65 6.94 5.91
N SER A 48 -2.63 8.25 6.09
CA SER A 48 -2.18 8.85 7.35
C SER A 48 -3.12 8.45 8.49
N GLU A 49 -2.61 8.49 9.73
CA GLU A 49 -3.44 8.24 10.92
C GLU A 49 -4.60 9.25 11.00
N ARG A 50 -4.35 10.51 10.62
CA ARG A 50 -5.36 11.57 10.56
C ARG A 50 -6.53 11.20 9.66
N LEU A 51 -6.23 10.72 8.44
CA LEU A 51 -7.27 10.30 7.50
C LEU A 51 -7.97 9.02 7.98
N LYS A 52 -7.23 8.04 8.53
CA LYS A 52 -7.83 6.85 9.15
C LYS A 52 -8.87 7.23 10.20
N GLN A 53 -8.51 8.12 11.14
CA GLN A 53 -9.42 8.55 12.22
C GLN A 53 -10.68 9.23 11.66
N ALA A 54 -10.52 10.13 10.68
CA ALA A 54 -11.67 10.76 10.04
C ALA A 54 -12.60 9.73 9.35
N LEU A 55 -12.05 8.70 8.71
CA LEU A 55 -12.85 7.63 8.09
C LEU A 55 -13.56 6.74 9.12
N GLU A 56 -12.92 6.50 10.28
CA GLU A 56 -13.50 5.76 11.41
C GLU A 56 -14.64 6.56 12.06
N ASP A 57 -14.47 7.86 12.25
CA ASP A 57 -15.49 8.76 12.82
C ASP A 57 -16.75 8.85 11.95
N GLU A 58 -16.56 8.88 10.62
CA GLU A 58 -17.65 8.85 9.63
C GLU A 58 -18.32 7.47 9.49
N GLN A 59 -17.84 6.45 10.22
CA GLN A 59 -18.43 5.10 10.28
C GLN A 59 -18.62 4.44 8.90
N LEU A 60 -17.65 4.66 8.00
CA LEU A 60 -17.69 4.10 6.65
C LEU A 60 -17.53 2.57 6.68
N GLY A 61 -18.47 1.87 6.05
CA GLY A 61 -18.42 0.42 5.89
C GLY A 61 -17.45 -0.03 4.80
N GLY A 62 -17.01 -1.29 4.87
CA GLY A 62 -16.19 -1.92 3.83
C GLY A 62 -14.70 -1.60 3.88
N ILE A 63 -14.24 -0.91 4.94
CA ILE A 63 -12.83 -0.55 5.14
C ILE A 63 -12.24 -1.43 6.25
N ARG A 64 -10.99 -1.88 6.04
CA ARG A 64 -10.19 -2.56 7.06
C ARG A 64 -8.81 -1.91 7.12
N PHE A 65 -8.43 -1.44 8.29
CA PHE A 65 -7.09 -0.89 8.55
C PHE A 65 -6.14 -1.96 9.09
N ILE A 66 -4.88 -1.90 8.65
CA ILE A 66 -3.77 -2.73 9.12
C ILE A 66 -2.59 -1.79 9.29
N GLU A 67 -2.01 -1.75 10.50
CA GLU A 67 -0.81 -0.95 10.77
C GLU A 67 0.42 -1.53 10.06
N VAL A 68 1.29 -0.65 9.55
CA VAL A 68 2.47 -0.98 8.75
C VAL A 68 3.70 -0.21 9.20
#